data_AF-A0A7S7UXH5-F1
#
_entry.id   AF-A0A7S7UXH5-F1
#
_cell.length_a   1.000
_cell.length_b   1.000
_cell.length_c   1.000
_cell.angle_alpha   90.00
_cell.angle_beta   90.00
_cell.angle_gamma   90.00
#
_symmetry.space_group_name_H-M   'P 1'
#
loop_
_entity.id
_entity.type
_entity.pdbx_description
1 polymer ?
#
loop_
_entity_poly.entity_id
_entity_poly.type
_entity_poly.pdbx_seq_one_letter_code
_entity_poly.pdbx_strand_id
1 'polypeptide(L)' 'MLVPSFFNFTHIDPACDPPEAYQEAFELLAEIFGRLQGLRDRHCEDVVLHCLTLDLERQIVAAGLILAIQIERLARP' A
#
# COMPACT_ATOMS: atom_id res chain seq x y z
N MET A 1 4.59 -15.02 -11.95
CA MET A 1 4.34 -13.61 -11.58
C MET A 1 4.81 -13.44 -10.16
N LEU A 2 5.90 -12.70 -9.96
CA LEU A 2 6.45 -12.42 -8.63
C LEU A 2 5.80 -11.14 -8.13
N VAL A 3 4.94 -11.26 -7.13
CA VAL A 3 4.36 -10.12 -6.40
C VAL A 3 5.52 -9.41 -5.68
N PRO A 4 5.67 -8.08 -5.78
CA PRO A 4 6.70 -7.36 -5.04
C PRO A 4 6.45 -7.51 -3.54
N SER A 5 7.45 -7.98 -2.80
CA SER A 5 7.39 -8.37 -1.38
C SER A 5 7.31 -7.20 -0.39
N PHE A 6 6.79 -6.04 -0.79
CA PHE A 6 6.80 -4.83 0.06
C PHE A 6 5.71 -4.86 1.15
N PHE A 7 4.64 -5.63 0.96
CA PHE A 7 3.62 -5.91 1.98
C PHE A 7 3.68 -7.38 2.39
N ASN A 8 4.79 -7.77 3.03
CA ASN A 8 4.85 -9.09 3.65
C ASN A 8 4.15 -8.98 5.01
N PHE A 9 2.86 -9.35 5.06
CA PHE A 9 2.08 -9.53 6.30
C PHE A 9 2.56 -10.76 7.05
N THR A 10 3.85 -10.78 7.41
CA THR A 10 4.39 -11.80 8.31
C THR A 10 3.63 -11.65 9.63
N HIS A 11 2.73 -12.59 9.93
CA HIS A 11 2.00 -12.63 11.19
C HIS A 11 2.99 -12.81 12.35
N ILE A 12 3.44 -11.71 12.95
CA ILE A 12 4.37 -11.73 14.09
C ILE A 12 3.64 -12.20 15.36
N ASP A 13 2.33 -11.88 15.49
CA ASP A 13 1.44 -12.38 16.54
C ASP A 13 -0.02 -12.42 16.03
N PRO A 14 -0.66 -13.59 15.91
CA PRO A 14 -2.05 -13.71 15.44
C PRO A 14 -3.08 -13.10 16.41
N ALA A 15 -2.71 -12.82 17.67
CA ALA A 15 -3.57 -12.05 18.59
C ALA A 15 -3.60 -10.54 18.28
N CYS A 16 -2.66 -10.07 17.46
CA CYS A 16 -2.55 -8.68 17.01
C CYS A 16 -2.90 -8.52 15.52
N ASP A 17 -3.54 -9.52 14.91
CA ASP A 17 -4.00 -9.40 13.54
C ASP A 17 -4.94 -8.20 13.42
N PRO A 18 -4.71 -7.32 12.43
CA PRO A 18 -5.57 -6.15 12.26
C PRO A 18 -6.99 -6.64 11.91
N PRO A 19 -8.05 -5.99 12.43
CA PRO A 19 -9.42 -6.36 12.10
C PRO A 19 -9.63 -6.45 10.57
N GLU A 20 -10.46 -7.38 10.09
CA GLU A 20 -10.62 -7.71 8.66
C GLU A 20 -10.78 -6.46 7.76
N ALA A 21 -11.55 -5.45 8.20
CA ALA A 21 -11.73 -4.19 7.48
C ALA A 21 -10.42 -3.43 7.17
N TYR A 22 -9.40 -3.57 8.02
CA TYR A 22 -8.09 -2.97 7.79
C TYR A 22 -7.24 -3.80 6.82
N GLN A 23 -7.39 -5.12 6.84
CA GLN A 23 -6.77 -5.98 5.85
C GLN A 23 -7.28 -5.66 4.44
N GLU A 24 -8.61 -5.55 4.28
CA GLU A 24 -9.23 -5.14 3.00
C GLU A 24 -8.71 -3.79 2.52
N ALA A 25 -8.51 -2.83 3.45
CA ALA A 25 -7.97 -1.52 3.12
C ALA A 25 -6.52 -1.59 2.63
N PHE A 26 -5.65 -2.40 3.27
CA PHE A 26 -4.28 -2.57 2.77
C PHE A 26 -4.21 -3.34 1.46
N GLU A 27 -5.07 -4.35 1.26
CA GLU A 27 -5.18 -5.07 0.00
C GLU A 27 -5.56 -4.13 -1.15
N LEU A 28 -6.54 -3.25 -0.92
CA LEU A 28 -6.92 -2.22 -1.88
C LEU A 28 -5.77 -1.26 -2.19
N LEU A 29 -5.04 -0.79 -1.17
CA LEU A 29 -3.87 0.07 -1.36
C LEU A 29 -2.79 -0.63 -2.20
N ALA A 30 -2.52 -1.91 -1.93
CA ALA A 30 -1.56 -2.71 -2.69
C ALA A 30 -2.00 -2.90 -4.15
N GLU A 31 -3.29 -3.14 -4.39
CA GLU A 31 -3.84 -3.26 -5.73
C GLU A 31 -3.69 -1.96 -6.53
N ILE A 32 -4.07 -0.83 -5.95
CA ILE A 32 -3.95 0.49 -6.59
C ILE A 32 -2.47 0.79 -6.89
N PHE A 33 -1.58 0.52 -5.94
CA PHE A 33 -0.15 0.69 -6.12
C PHE A 33 0.39 -0.12 -7.30
N GLY A 34 0.01 -1.41 -7.39
CA GLY A 34 0.41 -2.26 -8.52
C GLY A 34 -0.13 -1.77 -9.87
N ARG A 35 -1.36 -1.25 -9.91
CA ARG A 35 -1.94 -0.63 -11.12
C ARG A 35 -1.18 0.63 -11.54
N LEU A 36 -0.78 1.47 -10.60
CA LEU A 36 0.04 2.65 -10.87
C LEU A 36 1.42 2.28 -11.42
N GLN A 37 2.09 1.30 -10.83
CA GLN A 37 3.36 0.79 -11.37
C GLN A 37 3.21 0.33 -12.82
N GLY A 38 2.16 -0.43 -13.12
CA GLY A 38 1.85 -0.84 -14.48
C GLY A 38 1.56 0.32 -15.44
N LEU A 39 0.94 1.41 -14.96
CA LEU A 39 0.71 2.62 -15.74
C LEU A 39 2.01 3.38 -16.00
N ARG A 40 2.88 3.51 -14.99
CA ARG A 40 4.21 4.11 -15.14
C ARG A 40 5.06 3.39 -16.17
N ASP A 41 5.07 2.06 -16.13
CA ASP A 41 5.87 1.24 -17.05
C ASP A 41 5.38 1.35 -18.49
N ARG A 42 4.07 1.53 -18.72
CA ARG A 42 3.46 1.73 -20.05
C ARG A 42 3.70 3.13 -20.63
N HIS A 43 3.88 4.12 -19.76
CA HIS A 43 3.98 5.53 -20.15
C HIS A 43 5.29 6.17 -19.67
N CYS A 44 6.39 5.40 -19.64
CA CYS A 44 7.67 5.83 -19.10
C CYS A 44 8.30 7.03 -19.85
N GLU A 45 7.90 7.25 -21.10
CA GLU A 45 8.37 8.37 -21.94
C GLU A 45 7.55 9.66 -21.73
N ASP A 46 6.34 9.57 -21.18
CA ASP A 46 5.53 10.74 -20.85
C ASP A 46 5.92 11.26 -19.46
N VAL A 47 6.66 12.37 -19.46
CA VAL A 47 7.19 12.98 -18.24
C VAL A 47 6.09 13.40 -17.26
N VAL A 48 4.95 13.87 -17.77
CA VAL A 48 3.84 14.33 -16.90
C VAL A 48 3.19 13.13 -16.22
N LEU A 49 2.86 12.09 -16.98
CA LEU A 49 2.29 10.86 -16.43
C LEU A 49 3.27 10.17 -15.49
N HIS A 50 4.57 10.18 -15.81
CA HIS A 50 5.59 9.62 -14.95
C HIS A 50 5.65 10.33 -13.59
N CYS A 51 5.74 11.67 -13.60
CA CYS A 51 5.75 12.47 -12.37
C CYS A 51 4.46 12.31 -11.56
N LEU A 52 3.29 12.31 -12.22
CA LEU A 52 2.00 12.11 -11.57
C LEU A 52 1.94 10.73 -10.90
N THR A 53 2.38 9.69 -11.60
CA THR A 53 2.33 8.31 -11.07
C THR A 53 3.25 8.15 -9.86
N LEU A 54 4.44 8.75 -9.89
CA LEU A 54 5.34 8.78 -8.74
C LEU A 54 4.75 9.52 -7.53
N ASP A 55 4.05 10.62 -7.75
CA ASP A 55 3.39 11.36 -6.67
C ASP A 55 2.26 10.53 -6.04
N LEU A 56 1.42 9.91 -6.88
CA LEU A 56 0.34 9.03 -6.43
C LEU A 56 0.87 7.81 -5.67
N GLU A 57 1.97 7.19 -6.11
CA GLU A 57 2.64 6.11 -5.39
C GLU A 57 3.04 6.55 -3.97
N ARG A 58 3.61 7.76 -3.81
CA ARG A 58 3.99 8.31 -2.50
C ARG A 58 2.77 8.55 -1.61
N GLN A 59 1.68 9.07 -2.18
CA GLN A 59 0.43 9.31 -1.43
C GLN A 59 -0.18 8.00 -0.92
N ILE A 60 -0.15 6.92 -1.70
CA ILE A 60 -0.62 5.60 -1.27
C ILE A 60 0.22 5.05 -0.11
N VAL A 61 1.55 5.17 -0.19
CA VAL A 61 2.44 4.76 0.91
C VAL A 61 2.13 5.57 2.17
N ALA A 62 1.94 6.88 2.05
CA ALA A 62 1.57 7.73 3.17
C ALA A 62 0.21 7.33 3.79
N ALA A 63 -0.79 7.03 2.96
CA ALA A 63 -2.09 6.54 3.42
C ALA A 63 -1.97 5.22 4.18
N GLY A 64 -1.17 4.27 3.67
CA GLY A 64 -0.90 3.00 4.34
C GLY A 64 -0.19 3.18 5.69
N LEU A 65 0.78 4.10 5.78
CA LEU A 65 1.45 4.43 7.04
C LEU A 65 0.49 5.05 8.06
N ILE A 66 -0.35 6.00 7.64
CA ILE A 66 -1.36 6.60 8.52
C ILE A 66 -2.30 5.52 9.04
N LEU A 67 -2.78 4.63 8.18
CA LEU A 67 -3.67 3.53 8.56
C LEU A 67 -3.00 2.59 9.58
N ALA A 68 -1.75 2.20 9.35
CA ALA A 68 -0.99 1.36 10.27
C ALA A 68 -0.83 2.00 11.65
N ILE A 69 -0.52 3.30 11.71
CA ILE A 69 -0.41 4.06 12.97
C ILE A 69 -1.75 4.09 13.70
N GLN A 70 -2.87 4.31 12.99
CA GLN A 70 -4.20 4.31 13.62
C GLN A 70 -4.54 2.94 14.21
N ILE A 71 -4.22 1.86 13.51
CA ILE A 71 -4.41 0.49 14.01
C ILE A 71 -3.57 0.26 15.27
N GLU A 72 -2.29 0.61 15.26
CA GLU A 72 -1.42 0.45 16.42
C GLU A 72 -1.94 1.23 17.65
N ARG A 73 -2.46 2.44 17.43
CA ARG A 73 -3.06 3.25 18.50
C ARG A 73 -4.35 2.65 19.06
N LEU A 74 -5.13 1.96 18.23
CA LEU A 74 -6.35 1.27 18.66
C LEU A 74 -6.05 -0.07 19.34
N ALA A 75 -4.96 -0.74 18.94
CA ALA A 75 -4.55 -2.03 19.48
C ALA A 75 -3.81 -1.93 20.83
N ARG A 76 -3.29 -0.76 21.19
CA ARG A 76 -2.67 -0.51 22.50
C ARG A 76 -3.72 0.07 23.47
N PRO A 77 -4.00 -0.59 24.62
CA PRO A 77 -4.90 -0.07 25.65
C PRO A 77 -4.34 1.15 26.38
#